data_AF-A0A927UIA0-F1
#
_entry.id   AF-A0A927UIA0-F1
#
_cell.length_a   1.000
_cell.length_b   1.000
_cell.length_c   1.000
_cell.angle_alpha   90.00
_cell.angle_beta   90.00
_cell.angle_gamma   90.00
#
_symmetry.space_group_name_H-M   'P 1'
#
loop_
_entity.id
_entity.type
_entity.pdbx_description
1 polymer ?
#
loop_
_entity_poly.entity_id
_entity_poly.type
_entity_poly.pdbx_seq_one_letter_code
_entity_poly.pdbx_strand_id
1 'polypeptide(L)'
;MGLTSGKCIELITHKYNTLGRYPTKSDFSAEEVAAIKSHFGPWPRALEAAGIKEPKPVTKKQLREEKRILQKRARNAERKIIKKRLAEKKGKDTNDTKNNT
;
A
#
# COMPACT_ATOMS: atom_id res chain seq x y z
N MET A 1 -27.02 -5.24 -7.82
CA MET A 1 -25.81 -6.02 -7.47
C MET A 1 -24.71 -5.61 -8.43
N GLY A 2 -23.63 -4.99 -7.93
CA GLY A 2 -22.49 -4.63 -8.80
C GLY A 2 -21.65 -5.86 -9.17
N LEU A 3 -20.81 -5.75 -10.20
CA LEU A 3 -19.85 -6.81 -10.55
C LEU A 3 -18.93 -7.09 -9.36
N THR A 4 -18.74 -8.36 -9.04
CA THR A 4 -17.78 -8.80 -8.02
C THR A 4 -16.35 -8.81 -8.58
N SER A 5 -15.35 -8.80 -7.70
CA SER A 5 -13.94 -8.86 -8.10
C SER A 5 -13.62 -10.13 -8.90
N GLY A 6 -14.16 -11.29 -8.49
CA GLY A 6 -14.02 -12.55 -9.22
C GLY A 6 -14.59 -12.48 -10.63
N LYS A 7 -15.78 -11.89 -10.80
CA LYS A 7 -16.39 -11.74 -12.13
C LYS A 7 -15.59 -10.82 -13.04
N CYS A 8 -14.99 -9.78 -12.48
CA CYS A 8 -14.10 -8.89 -13.22
C CYS A 8 -12.85 -9.63 -13.74
N ILE A 9 -12.26 -10.54 -12.95
CA ILE A 9 -11.13 -11.37 -13.39
C ILE A 9 -11.57 -12.30 -14.54
N GLU A 10 -12.71 -12.98 -14.40
CA GLU A 10 -13.25 -13.84 -15.46
C GLU A 10 -13.44 -13.09 -16.78
N LEU A 11 -14.00 -11.87 -16.74
CA LEU A 11 -14.21 -11.05 -17.93
C LEU A 11 -12.88 -10.73 -18.64
N ILE A 12 -11.86 -10.33 -17.87
CA ILE A 12 -10.55 -9.99 -18.41
C ILE A 12 -9.89 -11.24 -19.03
N THR A 13 -9.89 -12.37 -18.31
CA THR A 13 -9.29 -13.62 -18.79
C THR A 13 -10.01 -14.16 -20.02
N HIS A 14 -11.35 -14.13 -20.02
CA HIS A 14 -12.14 -14.53 -21.18
C HIS A 14 -11.81 -13.67 -22.40
N LYS A 15 -11.80 -12.34 -22.25
CA LYS A 15 -11.43 -11.42 -23.34
C LYS A 15 -10.02 -11.67 -23.86
N TYR A 16 -9.05 -11.89 -22.98
CA TYR A 16 -7.69 -12.22 -23.37
C TYR A 16 -7.62 -13.49 -24.24
N ASN A 17 -8.29 -14.56 -23.81
CA ASN A 17 -8.34 -15.82 -24.56
C ASN A 17 -9.05 -15.65 -25.92
N THR A 18 -10.12 -14.85 -25.98
CA THR A 18 -10.85 -14.62 -27.24
C THR A 18 -10.08 -13.74 -28.24
N LEU A 19 -9.33 -12.76 -27.76
CA LEU A 19 -8.65 -11.79 -28.61
C LEU A 19 -7.22 -12.21 -28.99
N GLY A 20 -6.62 -13.15 -28.25
CA GLY A 20 -5.21 -13.56 -28.44
C GLY A 20 -4.19 -12.44 -28.17
N ARG A 21 -4.63 -11.33 -27.57
CA ARG A 21 -3.82 -10.15 -27.20
C ARG A 21 -4.28 -9.61 -25.85
N TYR A 22 -3.46 -8.76 -25.24
CA TYR A 22 -3.83 -8.09 -23.99
C TYR A 22 -5.09 -7.25 -24.15
N PRO A 23 -6.15 -7.51 -23.36
CA PRO A 23 -7.37 -6.74 -23.43
C PRO A 23 -7.11 -5.33 -22.87
N THR A 24 -7.60 -4.34 -23.60
CA THR A 24 -7.51 -2.93 -23.24
C THR A 24 -8.85 -2.46 -22.69
N LYS A 25 -8.85 -1.31 -22.00
CA LYS A 25 -10.08 -0.70 -21.47
C LYS A 25 -11.18 -0.48 -22.53
N SER A 26 -10.80 -0.36 -23.81
CA SER A 26 -11.75 -0.13 -24.92
C SER A 26 -12.47 -1.41 -25.35
N ASP A 27 -12.00 -2.59 -24.92
CA ASP A 27 -12.61 -3.88 -25.24
C ASP A 27 -13.79 -4.23 -24.29
N PHE A 28 -14.14 -3.33 -23.36
CA PHE A 28 -15.17 -3.48 -22.31
C PHE A 28 -16.14 -2.29 -22.29
N SER A 29 -17.31 -2.48 -21.69
CA SER A 29 -18.27 -1.41 -21.46
C SER A 29 -17.80 -0.43 -20.39
N ALA A 30 -18.35 0.79 -20.37
CA ALA A 30 -18.00 1.79 -19.37
C ALA A 30 -18.26 1.31 -17.93
N GLU A 31 -19.33 0.53 -17.73
CA GLU A 31 -19.68 -0.05 -16.43
C GLU A 31 -18.69 -1.11 -15.98
N GLU A 32 -18.28 -2.00 -16.90
CA GLU A 32 -17.25 -3.02 -16.64
C GLU A 32 -15.91 -2.38 -16.31
N VAL A 33 -15.49 -1.36 -17.09
CA VAL A 33 -14.25 -0.61 -16.83
C VAL A 33 -14.31 0.05 -15.46
N ALA A 34 -15.44 0.66 -15.09
CA ALA A 34 -15.62 1.28 -13.79
C ALA A 34 -15.54 0.25 -12.66
N ALA A 35 -16.19 -0.90 -12.80
CA ALA A 35 -16.14 -1.98 -11.82
C ALA A 35 -14.72 -2.56 -11.68
N ILE A 36 -14.06 -2.90 -12.78
CA ILE A 36 -12.68 -3.41 -12.80
C ILE A 36 -11.73 -2.42 -12.11
N LYS A 37 -11.83 -1.13 -12.44
CA LYS A 37 -11.01 -0.08 -11.80
C LYS A 37 -11.32 0.09 -10.32
N SER A 38 -12.59 -0.04 -9.92
CA SER A 38 -12.98 0.06 -8.51
C SER A 38 -12.35 -1.06 -7.69
N HIS A 39 -12.30 -2.28 -8.23
CA HIS A 39 -11.75 -3.44 -7.52
C HIS A 39 -10.22 -3.52 -7.54
N PHE A 40 -9.57 -3.24 -8.67
CA PHE A 40 -8.12 -3.49 -8.85
C PHE A 40 -7.29 -2.23 -9.00
N GLY A 41 -7.92 -1.05 -9.10
CA GLY A 41 -7.26 0.22 -9.33
C GLY A 41 -6.82 0.39 -10.78
N PRO A 42 -5.54 0.75 -11.05
CA PRO A 42 -5.07 1.02 -12.41
C PRO A 42 -5.10 -0.25 -13.27
N TRP A 43 -5.47 -0.12 -14.55
CA TRP A 43 -5.65 -1.24 -15.49
C TRP A 43 -4.53 -2.30 -15.51
N PRO A 44 -3.23 -1.93 -15.48
CA PRO A 44 -2.16 -2.93 -15.42
C PRO A 44 -2.26 -3.85 -14.20
N ARG A 45 -2.75 -3.34 -13.06
CA ARG A 45 -2.94 -4.11 -11.83
C ARG A 45 -4.09 -5.11 -11.96
N ALA A 46 -5.12 -4.78 -12.75
CA ALA A 46 -6.18 -5.73 -13.08
C ALA A 46 -5.66 -6.88 -13.96
N LEU A 47 -4.77 -6.59 -14.90
CA LEU A 47 -4.10 -7.63 -15.72
C LEU A 47 -3.16 -8.51 -14.88
N GLU A 48 -2.48 -7.92 -13.89
CA GLU A 48 -1.68 -8.65 -12.90
C GLU A 48 -2.58 -9.55 -12.03
N ALA A 49 -3.73 -9.05 -11.58
CA ALA A 49 -4.70 -9.82 -10.80
C ALA A 49 -5.34 -10.96 -11.59
N ALA A 50 -5.51 -10.80 -12.90
CA ALA A 50 -5.98 -11.84 -13.80
C ALA A 50 -4.90 -12.87 -14.19
N GLY A 51 -3.65 -12.70 -13.74
CA GLY A 51 -2.54 -13.60 -14.06
C GLY A 51 -2.05 -13.53 -15.51
N ILE A 52 -2.52 -12.55 -16.29
CA ILE A 52 -2.17 -12.37 -17.70
C ILE A 52 -0.83 -11.64 -17.83
N LYS A 53 -0.53 -10.77 -16.86
CA LYS A 53 0.68 -9.96 -16.84
C LYS A 53 1.47 -10.21 -15.57
N GLU A 54 2.77 -10.43 -15.71
CA GLU A 54 3.67 -10.51 -14.56
C GLU A 54 3.78 -9.16 -13.84
N PRO A 55 3.79 -9.16 -12.49
CA PRO A 55 3.99 -7.93 -11.73
C PRO A 55 5.34 -7.33 -12.06
N LYS A 56 5.38 -6.00 -12.21
CA LYS A 56 6.65 -5.31 -12.49
C LYS A 56 7.65 -5.56 -11.37
N PRO A 57 8.92 -5.83 -11.69
CA PRO A 57 9.96 -5.95 -10.66
C PRO A 57 10.11 -4.64 -9.90
N VAL A 58 10.33 -4.75 -8.59
CA VAL A 58 10.55 -3.58 -7.73
C VAL A 58 11.81 -2.86 -8.21
N THR A 59 11.69 -1.57 -8.49
CA THR A 59 12.82 -0.79 -8.96
C THR A 59 13.80 -0.50 -7.82
N LYS A 60 15.09 -0.35 -8.13
CA LYS A 60 16.12 0.08 -7.16
C LYS A 60 15.75 1.40 -6.46
N LYS A 61 15.00 2.28 -7.14
CA LYS A 61 14.51 3.55 -6.57
C LYS A 61 13.48 3.33 -5.47
N GLN A 62 12.52 2.43 -5.68
CA GLN A 62 11.49 2.09 -4.69
C GLN A 62 12.12 1.46 -3.44
N LEU A 63 13.04 0.52 -3.60
CA LEU A 63 13.76 -0.09 -2.47
C LEU A 63 14.53 0.94 -1.65
N ARG A 64 15.19 1.91 -2.31
CA ARG A 64 15.90 2.99 -1.62
C ARG A 64 14.95 3.90 -0.83
N GLU A 65 13.80 4.23 -1.40
CA GLU A 65 12.79 5.05 -0.74
C GLU A 65 12.19 4.33 0.47
N GLU A 66 11.83 3.06 0.33
CA GLU A 66 11.33 2.22 1.44
C GLU A 66 12.34 2.16 2.59
N LYS A 67 13.62 1.92 2.28
CA LYS A 67 14.70 1.93 3.28
C LYS A 67 14.81 3.28 3.99
N ARG A 68 14.70 4.38 3.25
CA ARG A 68 14.74 5.75 3.80
C ARG A 68 13.55 6.01 4.72
N ILE A 69 12.35 5.58 4.33
CA ILE A 69 11.13 5.69 5.15
C ILE A 69 11.30 4.90 6.45
N LEU A 70 11.78 3.66 6.37
CA LEU A 70 12.00 2.80 7.54
C LEU A 70 13.00 3.41 8.52
N GLN A 71 14.15 3.89 8.03
CA GLN A 71 15.16 4.57 8.85
C GLN A 71 14.61 5.82 9.54
N LYS A 72 13.82 6.62 8.82
CA LYS A 72 13.17 7.82 9.38
C LYS A 72 12.17 7.44 10.49
N ARG A 73 11.38 6.39 10.30
CA ARG A 73 10.43 5.88 11.30
C ARG A 73 11.16 5.38 12.56
N ALA A 74 12.23 4.63 12.41
CA ALA A 74 13.06 4.14 13.51
C ALA A 74 13.63 5.30 14.35
N ARG A 75 14.30 6.26 13.70
CA ARG A 75 14.85 7.46 14.36
C ARG A 75 13.78 8.26 15.10
N ASN A 76 12.60 8.41 14.51
CA ASN A 76 11.50 9.13 15.16
C ASN A 76 10.96 8.38 16.37
N ALA A 77 10.88 7.05 16.32
CA ALA A 77 10.47 6.22 17.45
C ALA A 77 11.49 6.33 18.60
N GLU A 78 12.79 6.23 18.32
CA GLU A 78 13.86 6.40 19.29
C GLU A 78 13.81 7.77 19.98
N ARG A 79 13.68 8.85 19.19
CA ARG A 79 13.53 10.21 19.72
C ARG A 79 12.33 10.33 20.66
N LYS A 80 11.20 9.69 20.32
CA LYS A 80 9.99 9.69 21.17
C LYS A 80 10.24 8.95 22.49
N ILE A 81 10.92 7.80 22.45
CA ILE A 81 11.29 7.03 23.64
C ILE A 81 12.23 7.84 24.54
N ILE A 82 13.28 8.44 23.98
CA ILE A 82 14.25 9.25 24.73
C ILE A 82 13.53 10.44 25.39
N LYS A 83 12.70 11.17 24.63
CA LYS A 83 11.94 12.31 25.17
C LYS A 83 11.02 11.89 26.33
N LYS A 84 10.37 10.72 26.24
CA LYS A 84 9.52 10.18 27.31
C LYS A 84 10.34 9.88 28.56
N ARG A 85 11.47 9.16 28.43
CA ARG A 85 12.36 8.84 29.56
C ARG A 85 12.93 10.09 30.23
N LEU A 86 13.29 11.11 29.46
CA LEU A 86 13.76 12.40 29.99
C LEU A 86 12.67 13.13 30.79
N ALA A 87 11.41 13.09 30.33
CA ALA A 87 10.29 13.68 31.04
C ALA A 87 9.99 12.93 32.36
N GLU A 88 10.03 11.60 32.35
CA GLU A 88 9.86 10.76 33.55
C GLU A 88 10.96 11.03 34.59
N LYS A 89 12.23 11.15 34.15
CA LYS A 89 13.35 11.49 35.04
C LYS A 89 13.17 12.88 35.67
N LYS A 90 12.81 13.90 34.87
CA LYS A 90 12.57 15.26 35.36
C LYS A 90 11.44 15.32 36.40
N GLY A 91 10.37 14.54 36.22
CA GLY A 91 9.27 14.47 37.19
C GLY A 91 9.68 13.86 38.54
N LYS A 92 10.59 12.86 38.52
CA LYS A 92 11.12 12.22 39.73
C LYS A 92 12.01 13.17 40.54
N ASP A 93 12.95 13.84 39.87
CA ASP A 93 13.89 14.79 40.50
C ASP A 93 13.14 15.97 41.18
N THR A 94 12.01 16.42 40.61
CA THR A 94 11.18 17.48 41.19
C THR A 94 10.34 17.05 42.40
N ASN A 95 10.02 15.76 42.54
CA ASN A 95 9.25 15.25 43.68
C ASN A 95 10.13 14.95 44.89
N ASP A 96 11.36 14.46 44.69
CA ASP A 96 12.32 14.26 45.79
C ASP A 96 12.71 15.58 46.48
N THR A 97 12.78 16.69 45.72
CA THR A 97 13.10 18.01 46.29
C THR A 97 11.99 18.57 47.19
N LYS A 98 10.73 18.18 46.98
CA LYS A 98 9.58 18.68 47.76
C LYS A 98 9.26 17.89 49.02
N ASN A 99 9.73 16.64 49.11
CA ASN A 99 9.50 15.78 50.28
C ASN A 99 10.60 15.91 51.36
N ASN A 100 11.57 16.81 51.18
CA ASN A 100 12.68 17.03 52.11
C ASN A 100 12.79 18.50 52.59
N THR A 101 11.68 19.24 52.62
CA THR A 101 11.53 20.56 53.28
C THR A 101 10.22 20.55 54.05
#